data_AF-A0A7J2WDV8-F1
#
_entry.id   AF-A0A7J2WDV8-F1
#
_cell.length_a   1.000
_cell.length_b   1.000
_cell.length_c   1.000
_cell.angle_alpha   90.00
_cell.angle_beta   90.00
_cell.angle_gamma   90.00
#
_symmetry.space_group_name_H-M   'P 1'
#
loop_
_entity.id
_entity.type
_entity.pdbx_description
1 polymer ?
#
loop_
_entity_poly.entity_id
_entity_poly.type
_entity_poly.pdbx_seq_one_letter_code
_entity_poly.pdbx_strand_id
1 'polypeptide(L)'
;MGRCVVVISGTPGVGKTVVALKIAKLLEGIYLNLSEFVINNKLYIYYDEETSSYVIDEVKLKNALNEFIISNCSRFIVIDSHYGEVVDDRFINKIIVLRLNPKELYNRLVSRGWTGRKLRDNVEAELLGVSTMNALEEHGVGSSL
;
A
#
# COMPACT_ATOMS: atom_id res chain seq x y z
N MET A 1 -9.95 15.05 -15.40
CA MET A 1 -9.45 15.06 -14.01
C MET A 1 -7.97 14.77 -14.03
N GLY A 2 -7.15 15.51 -13.28
CA GLY A 2 -5.72 15.29 -13.22
C GLY A 2 -5.35 14.11 -12.33
N ARG A 3 -4.14 13.58 -12.50
CA ARG A 3 -3.53 12.60 -11.59
C ARG A 3 -3.34 13.23 -10.20
N CYS A 4 -4.13 12.80 -9.21
CA CYS A 4 -4.19 13.37 -7.86
C CYS A 4 -3.72 12.42 -6.75
N VAL A 5 -3.33 11.18 -7.09
CA VAL A 5 -2.98 10.16 -6.09
C VAL A 5 -1.46 10.00 -5.96
N VAL A 6 -0.96 10.01 -4.72
CA VAL A 6 0.41 9.61 -4.38
C VAL A 6 0.34 8.30 -3.60
N VAL A 7 0.95 7.24 -4.12
CA VAL A 7 0.99 5.93 -3.44
C VAL A 7 2.31 5.79 -2.69
N ILE A 8 2.23 5.48 -1.40
CA ILE A 8 3.38 5.10 -0.58
C ILE A 8 3.32 3.59 -0.35
N SER A 9 4.26 2.88 -0.99
CA SER A 9 4.35 1.42 -0.96
C SER A 9 5.63 0.94 -0.28
N GLY A 10 5.76 -0.37 -0.11
CA GLY A 10 6.87 -1.04 0.56
C GLY A 10 6.40 -2.08 1.58
N THR A 11 7.33 -2.92 2.00
CA THR A 11 7.08 -4.01 2.93
C THR A 11 6.50 -3.51 4.27
N PRO A 12 5.57 -4.22 4.94
CA PRO A 12 5.16 -3.90 6.30
C PRO A 12 6.36 -3.66 7.23
N GLY A 13 6.40 -2.49 7.91
CA GLY A 13 7.48 -2.12 8.84
C GLY A 13 8.53 -1.12 8.30
N VAL A 14 8.58 -0.86 6.99
CA VAL A 14 9.56 0.08 6.40
C VAL A 14 9.31 1.55 6.77
N GLY A 15 8.08 1.90 7.16
CA GLY A 15 7.73 3.25 7.63
C GLY A 15 6.69 4.00 6.79
N LYS A 16 5.96 3.30 5.91
CA LYS A 16 4.95 3.88 5.00
C LYS A 16 4.02 4.88 5.67
N THR A 17 3.33 4.48 6.74
CA THR A 17 2.38 5.32 7.50
C THR A 17 2.99 6.65 7.94
N VAL A 18 4.21 6.64 8.48
CA VAL A 18 4.88 7.87 8.93
C VAL A 18 5.17 8.80 7.75
N VAL A 19 5.65 8.25 6.64
CA VAL A 19 5.96 9.02 5.44
C VAL A 19 4.69 9.54 4.77
N ALA A 20 3.67 8.70 4.63
CA ALA A 20 2.39 9.03 4.03
C ALA A 20 1.66 10.14 4.80
N LEU A 21 1.61 10.07 6.14
CA LEU A 21 1.04 11.14 6.97
C LEU A 21 1.79 12.47 6.80
N LYS A 22 3.13 12.43 6.74
CA LYS A 22 3.94 13.64 6.51
C LYS A 22 3.68 14.24 5.13
N ILE A 23 3.63 13.41 4.08
CA ILE A 23 3.35 13.87 2.72
C ILE A 23 1.93 14.43 2.62
N ALA A 24 0.93 13.74 3.19
CA ALA A 24 -0.44 14.24 3.22
C ALA A 24 -0.53 15.61 3.90
N LYS A 25 0.16 15.80 5.02
CA LYS A 25 0.24 17.10 5.70
C LYS A 25 0.90 18.18 4.82
N LEU A 26 2.01 17.87 4.17
CA LEU A 26 2.74 18.82 3.30
C LEU A 26 1.94 19.22 2.05
N LEU A 27 1.15 18.31 1.50
CA LEU A 27 0.30 18.55 0.34
C LEU A 27 -1.06 19.14 0.69
N GLU A 28 -1.34 19.34 1.99
CA GLU A 28 -2.69 19.60 2.49
C GLU A 28 -3.70 18.62 1.87
N GLY A 29 -3.29 17.36 1.75
CA GLY A 29 -4.02 16.28 1.11
C GLY A 29 -4.77 15.40 2.10
N ILE A 30 -5.44 14.39 1.55
CA ILE A 30 -6.16 13.37 2.30
C ILE A 30 -5.23 12.17 2.49
N TYR A 31 -5.07 11.71 3.72
CA TYR A 31 -4.41 10.45 4.02
C TYR A 31 -5.42 9.31 3.96
N LEU A 32 -5.07 8.21 3.28
CA LEU A 32 -5.87 7.00 3.23
C LEU A 32 -4.99 5.79 3.56
N ASN A 33 -5.32 5.09 4.64
CA ASN A 33 -4.77 3.75 4.90
C ASN A 33 -5.63 2.72 4.16
N LEU A 34 -5.06 2.04 3.17
CA LEU A 34 -5.83 1.12 2.33
C LEU A 34 -6.33 -0.11 3.11
N SER A 35 -5.53 -0.62 4.05
CA SER A 35 -5.92 -1.79 4.86
C SER A 35 -7.11 -1.48 5.76
N GLU A 36 -7.10 -0.31 6.40
CA GLU A 36 -8.25 0.15 7.20
C GLU A 36 -9.46 0.43 6.31
N PHE A 37 -9.26 1.00 5.11
CA PHE A 37 -10.34 1.23 4.16
C PHE A 37 -11.02 -0.09 3.74
N VAL A 38 -10.25 -1.14 3.45
CA VAL A 38 -10.76 -2.48 3.13
C VAL A 38 -11.60 -3.05 4.27
N ILE A 39 -11.09 -2.99 5.51
CA ILE A 39 -11.77 -3.55 6.68
C ILE A 39 -13.06 -2.78 6.98
N ASN A 40 -12.99 -1.44 7.03
CA ASN A 40 -14.12 -0.60 7.41
C ASN A 40 -15.27 -0.67 6.40
N ASN A 41 -14.96 -0.87 5.11
CA ASN A 41 -15.95 -0.98 4.05
C ASN A 41 -16.30 -2.44 3.69
N LYS A 42 -15.77 -3.43 4.44
CA LYS A 42 -16.00 -4.87 4.21
C LYS A 42 -15.66 -5.31 2.77
N LEU A 43 -14.55 -4.82 2.23
CA LEU A 43 -14.08 -5.09 0.86
C LEU A 43 -13.22 -6.35 0.78
N TYR A 44 -13.63 -7.40 1.49
CA TYR A 44 -12.92 -8.68 1.60
C TYR A 44 -13.89 -9.85 1.48
N ILE A 45 -13.37 -11.01 1.08
CA ILE A 45 -14.14 -12.25 0.90
C ILE A 45 -14.19 -13.00 2.25
N TYR A 46 -13.04 -13.25 2.86
CA TYR A 46 -12.91 -13.92 4.16
C TYR A 46 -11.59 -13.54 4.85
N TYR A 47 -11.45 -13.96 6.11
CA TYR A 47 -10.19 -13.86 6.85
C TYR A 47 -9.49 -15.23 6.83
N ASP A 48 -8.25 -15.24 6.38
CA ASP A 48 -7.39 -16.42 6.36
C ASP A 48 -6.57 -16.48 7.66
N GLU A 49 -6.89 -17.46 8.51
CA GLU A 49 -6.23 -17.70 9.79
C GLU A 49 -4.76 -18.14 9.62
N GLU A 50 -4.43 -18.87 8.55
CA GLU A 50 -3.07 -19.40 8.33
C GLU A 50 -2.07 -18.27 8.06
N THR A 51 -2.49 -17.29 7.28
CA THR A 51 -1.69 -16.10 6.96
C THR A 51 -1.98 -14.93 7.90
N SER A 52 -3.01 -15.05 8.75
CA SER A 52 -3.52 -13.99 9.63
C SER A 52 -3.78 -12.69 8.85
N SER A 53 -4.51 -12.81 7.74
CA SER A 53 -4.77 -11.72 6.80
C SER A 53 -6.13 -11.82 6.12
N TYR A 54 -6.68 -10.69 5.66
CA TYR A 54 -7.93 -10.67 4.90
C TYR A 54 -7.66 -10.94 3.43
N VAL A 55 -8.44 -11.85 2.84
CA VAL A 55 -8.48 -12.06 1.39
C VAL A 55 -9.38 -11.00 0.78
N ILE A 56 -8.78 -10.10 0.01
CA ILE A 56 -9.44 -8.90 -0.54
C ILE A 56 -10.39 -9.29 -1.68
N ASP A 57 -11.55 -8.63 -1.75
CA ASP A 57 -12.42 -8.66 -2.93
C ASP A 57 -11.96 -7.52 -3.87
N GLU A 58 -11.09 -7.86 -4.82
CA GLU A 58 -10.43 -6.88 -5.69
C GLU A 58 -11.41 -6.03 -6.50
N VAL A 59 -12.51 -6.64 -6.99
CA VAL A 59 -13.52 -5.93 -7.80
C VAL A 59 -14.23 -4.90 -6.94
N LYS A 60 -14.68 -5.28 -5.73
CA LYS A 60 -15.28 -4.33 -4.80
C LYS A 60 -14.31 -3.24 -4.36
N LEU A 61 -13.05 -3.61 -4.09
CA LEU A 61 -12.02 -2.66 -3.71
C LEU A 61 -11.77 -1.63 -4.80
N LYS A 62 -11.55 -2.06 -6.05
CA LYS A 62 -11.32 -1.16 -7.19
C LYS A 62 -12.48 -0.20 -7.39
N ASN A 63 -13.72 -0.68 -7.33
CA ASN A 63 -14.91 0.19 -7.46
C ASN A 63 -14.99 1.22 -6.34
N ALA A 64 -14.92 0.78 -5.08
CA ALA A 64 -15.03 1.67 -3.91
C ALA A 64 -13.88 2.69 -3.86
N LEU A 65 -12.65 2.27 -4.22
CA LEU A 65 -11.49 3.15 -4.24
C LEU A 65 -11.59 4.18 -5.38
N ASN A 66 -12.07 3.78 -6.56
CA ASN A 66 -12.31 4.69 -7.68
C ASN A 66 -13.37 5.74 -7.33
N GLU A 67 -14.49 5.35 -6.72
CA GLU A 67 -15.51 6.28 -6.26
C GLU A 67 -14.98 7.26 -5.22
N PHE A 68 -14.19 6.75 -4.25
CA PHE A 68 -13.54 7.58 -3.25
C PHE A 68 -12.59 8.60 -3.88
N ILE A 69 -11.71 8.16 -4.79
CA ILE A 69 -10.75 9.03 -5.48
C ILE A 69 -11.51 10.09 -6.29
N ILE A 70 -12.49 9.69 -7.10
CA ILE A 70 -13.25 10.61 -7.95
C ILE A 70 -13.91 11.71 -7.12
N SER A 71 -14.52 11.34 -6.00
CA SER A 71 -15.23 12.27 -5.12
C SER A 71 -14.30 13.24 -4.39
N ASN A 72 -13.00 12.92 -4.29
CA ASN A 72 -12.03 13.67 -3.49
C ASN A 72 -10.85 14.26 -4.30
N CYS A 73 -10.84 14.09 -5.62
CA CYS A 73 -9.71 14.48 -6.49
C CYS A 73 -9.54 16.00 -6.67
N SER A 74 -10.31 16.83 -5.95
CA SER A 74 -10.03 18.26 -5.80
C SER A 74 -8.79 18.53 -4.93
N ARG A 75 -8.31 17.51 -4.20
CA ARG A 75 -7.08 17.53 -3.37
C ARG A 75 -6.19 16.34 -3.72
N PHE A 76 -4.92 16.41 -3.31
CA PHE A 76 -4.07 15.24 -3.35
C PHE A 76 -4.56 14.17 -2.36
N ILE A 77 -4.50 12.91 -2.77
CA ILE A 77 -4.81 11.76 -1.93
C ILE A 77 -3.52 10.95 -1.78
N VAL A 78 -3.09 10.73 -0.54
CA VAL A 78 -1.88 9.98 -0.21
C VAL A 78 -2.31 8.63 0.35
N ILE A 79 -2.10 7.58 -0.44
CA ILE A 79 -2.50 6.21 -0.10
C ILE A 79 -1.30 5.48 0.50
N ASP A 80 -1.46 5.02 1.74
CA ASP A 80 -0.54 4.09 2.41
C ASP A 80 -1.03 2.66 2.20
N SER A 81 -0.23 1.88 1.48
CA SER A 81 -0.60 0.52 1.12
C SER A 81 0.64 -0.35 0.93
N HIS A 82 0.58 -1.63 1.28
CA HIS A 82 1.52 -2.63 0.75
C HIS A 82 1.04 -3.25 -0.57
N TYR A 83 -0.18 -2.93 -1.00
CA TYR A 83 -0.80 -3.25 -2.29
C TYR A 83 -0.94 -1.97 -3.12
N GLY A 84 0.14 -1.50 -3.72
CA GLY A 84 0.08 -0.31 -4.59
C GLY A 84 -0.74 -0.54 -5.86
N GLU A 85 -0.80 -1.80 -6.29
CA GLU A 85 -1.34 -2.30 -7.57
C GLU A 85 -2.84 -2.03 -7.79
N VAL A 86 -3.61 -1.77 -6.73
CA VAL A 86 -5.08 -1.66 -6.86
C VAL A 86 -5.55 -0.29 -7.36
N VAL A 87 -4.65 0.71 -7.44
CA VAL A 87 -4.98 2.05 -7.88
C VAL A 87 -4.84 2.13 -9.40
N ASP A 88 -5.88 2.59 -10.10
CA ASP A 88 -5.82 2.81 -11.54
C ASP A 88 -4.80 3.89 -11.91
N ASP A 89 -3.89 3.58 -12.85
CA ASP A 89 -2.83 4.44 -13.40
C ASP A 89 -3.30 5.83 -13.78
N ARG A 90 -4.56 5.97 -14.22
CA ARG A 90 -5.12 7.25 -14.62
C ARG A 90 -5.18 8.26 -13.46
N PHE A 91 -5.23 7.78 -12.22
CA PHE A 91 -5.27 8.62 -11.01
C PHE A 91 -3.89 8.84 -10.40
N ILE A 92 -2.93 7.95 -10.66
CA ILE A 92 -1.62 7.95 -10.02
C ILE A 92 -0.78 9.11 -10.55
N ASN A 93 -0.44 10.03 -9.66
CA ASN A 93 0.56 11.06 -9.89
C ASN A 93 1.97 10.51 -9.69
N LYS A 94 2.18 9.77 -8.59
CA LYS A 94 3.48 9.22 -8.23
C LYS A 94 3.34 7.99 -7.34
N ILE A 95 4.24 7.03 -7.51
CA ILE A 95 4.43 5.90 -6.59
C ILE A 95 5.81 6.03 -5.95
N ILE A 96 5.85 5.86 -4.63
CA ILE A 96 7.08 5.88 -3.84
C ILE A 96 7.16 4.57 -3.08
N VAL A 97 8.09 3.70 -3.47
CA VAL A 97 8.35 2.44 -2.76
C VAL A 97 9.44 2.67 -1.73
N LEU A 98 9.09 2.61 -0.45
CA LEU A 98 10.06 2.68 0.63
C LEU A 98 10.77 1.36 0.79
N ARG A 99 12.09 1.43 0.98
CA ARG A 99 12.97 0.29 1.24
C ARG A 99 13.72 0.51 2.54
N LEU A 100 14.06 -0.60 3.20
CA LEU A 100 14.80 -0.59 4.45
C LEU A 100 15.80 -1.75 4.43
N ASN A 101 16.94 -1.58 5.07
CA ASN A 101 17.86 -2.69 5.29
C ASN A 101 17.10 -3.85 5.98
N PRO A 102 17.09 -5.09 5.42
CA PRO A 102 16.32 -6.20 5.97
C PRO A 102 16.64 -6.52 7.44
N LYS A 103 17.88 -6.27 7.88
CA LYS A 103 18.27 -6.44 9.29
C LYS A 103 17.59 -5.41 10.20
N GLU A 104 17.48 -4.16 9.74
CA GLU A 104 16.75 -3.11 10.46
C GLU A 104 15.25 -3.38 10.46
N LEU A 105 14.71 -3.90 9.35
CA LEU A 105 13.32 -4.31 9.26
C LEU A 105 13.01 -5.43 10.27
N TYR A 106 13.87 -6.45 10.35
CA TYR A 106 13.75 -7.54 11.33
C TYR A 106 13.63 -6.98 12.75
N ASN A 107 14.55 -6.10 13.16
CA ASN A 107 14.54 -5.49 14.49
C ASN A 107 13.22 -4.74 14.77
N ARG A 108 12.73 -3.97 13.80
CA ARG A 108 11.45 -3.24 13.92
C ARG A 108 10.23 -4.16 14.03
N LEU A 109 10.23 -5.27 13.31
CA LEU A 109 9.12 -6.22 13.35
C LEU A 109 9.12 -7.02 14.65
N VAL A 110 10.29 -7.46 15.13
CA VAL A 110 10.46 -8.10 16.44
C VAL A 110 10.00 -7.17 17.57
N SER A 111 10.36 -5.88 17.54
CA SER A 111 9.90 -4.91 18.54
C SER A 111 8.39 -4.68 18.53
N ARG A 112 7.70 -5.04 17.44
CA ARG A 112 6.23 -5.03 17.33
C ARG A 112 5.59 -6.37 17.77
N GLY A 113 6.38 -7.29 18.31
CA GLY A 113 5.91 -8.61 18.74
C GLY A 113 5.68 -9.60 17.60
N TRP A 114 6.15 -9.31 16.38
CA TRP A 114 6.02 -10.24 15.26
C TRP A 114 7.01 -11.39 15.41
N THR A 115 6.54 -12.61 15.17
CA THR A 115 7.35 -13.83 15.31
C THR A 115 7.01 -14.83 14.20
N GLY A 116 7.67 -15.98 14.21
CA GLY A 116 7.32 -17.12 13.37
C GLY A 116 7.43 -16.84 11.87
N ARG A 117 6.51 -17.43 11.11
CA ARG A 117 6.47 -17.35 9.63
C ARG A 117 6.27 -15.91 9.15
N LYS A 118 5.28 -15.19 9.69
CA LYS A 118 4.97 -13.79 9.31
C LYS A 118 6.19 -12.86 9.37
N LEU A 119 7.00 -12.97 10.43
CA LEU A 119 8.24 -12.20 10.56
C LEU A 119 9.24 -12.54 9.44
N ARG A 120 9.49 -13.83 9.21
CA ARG A 120 10.45 -14.29 8.19
C ARG A 120 10.03 -13.87 6.79
N ASP A 121 8.77 -14.13 6.44
CA ASP A 121 8.23 -13.87 5.10
C ASP A 121 8.30 -12.37 4.75
N ASN A 122 8.03 -11.49 5.72
CA ASN A 122 8.14 -10.04 5.49
C ASN A 122 9.60 -9.58 5.35
N VAL A 123 10.53 -10.12 6.14
CA VAL A 123 11.96 -9.76 6.01
C VAL A 123 12.54 -10.28 4.68
N GLU A 124 12.15 -11.48 4.27
CA GLU A 124 12.53 -12.05 2.97
C GLU A 124 11.93 -11.27 1.80
N ALA A 125 10.65 -10.89 1.87
CA ALA A 125 10.02 -10.05 0.86
C ALA A 125 10.75 -8.71 0.67
N GLU A 126 11.22 -8.08 1.76
CA GLU A 126 12.04 -6.85 1.67
C GLU A 126 13.41 -7.11 1.07
N LEU A 127 14.06 -8.23 1.41
CA LEU A 127 15.35 -8.63 0.86
C LEU A 127 15.26 -8.84 -0.65
N LEU A 128 14.21 -9.54 -1.11
CA LEU A 128 13.93 -9.80 -2.52
C LEU A 128 13.38 -8.58 -3.27
N GLY A 129 12.91 -7.56 -2.54
CA GLY A 129 12.35 -6.35 -3.14
C GLY A 129 10.98 -6.55 -3.78
N VAL A 130 10.17 -7.46 -3.23
CA VAL A 130 8.84 -7.84 -3.77
C VAL A 130 7.97 -6.60 -4.03
N SER A 131 7.82 -5.69 -3.06
CA SER A 131 7.01 -4.48 -3.25
C SER A 131 7.53 -3.56 -4.36
N THR A 132 8.84 -3.57 -4.64
CA THR A 132 9.41 -2.82 -5.76
C THR A 132 9.08 -3.48 -7.09
N MET A 133 9.25 -4.81 -7.17
CA MET A 133 8.95 -5.60 -8.36
C MET A 133 7.48 -5.45 -8.75
N ASN A 134 6.56 -5.67 -7.80
CA ASN A 134 5.13 -5.51 -8.00
C ASN A 134 4.74 -4.12 -8.53
N ALA A 135 5.31 -3.06 -7.95
CA ALA A 135 5.03 -1.69 -8.39
C ALA A 135 5.53 -1.41 -9.82
N LEU A 136 6.63 -2.05 -10.24
CA LEU A 136 7.16 -1.95 -11.60
C LEU A 136 6.38 -2.81 -12.59
N GLU A 137 5.93 -3.99 -12.19
CA GLU A 137 5.12 -4.87 -13.04
C GLU A 137 3.77 -4.23 -13.37
N GLU A 138 3.09 -3.65 -12.38
CA GLU A 138 1.78 -3.04 -12.59
C GLU A 138 1.89 -1.64 -13.22
N HIS A 139 2.78 -0.78 -12.69
CA HIS A 139 2.79 0.66 -13.00
C HIS A 139 4.09 1.14 -13.69
N GLY A 140 4.97 0.21 -14.09
CA GLY A 140 6.22 0.52 -14.75
C GLY A 140 6.02 1.16 -16.12
N VAL A 141 7.01 1.92 -16.58
CA VAL A 141 6.98 2.51 -17.93
C VAL A 141 7.02 1.38 -18.97
N GLY A 142 5.89 1.14 -19.64
CA GLY A 142 5.73 0.07 -20.64
C GLY A 142 4.85 -1.11 -20.19
N SER A 143 4.23 -1.09 -19.01
CA SER A 143 3.25 -2.10 -18.58
C SER A 143 1.92 -2.02 -19.35
N SER A 144 1.73 -1.01 -20.21
CA SER A 144 0.67 -0.93 -21.21
C SER A 144 1.14 -1.47 -22.56
N LEU A 145 1.20 -2.80 -22.72
CA LEU A 145 1.26 -3.47 -24.02
C LEU A 145 0.05 -4.40 -24.19
#